data_AF-A0A953MMV7-F1
#
_entry.id   AF-A0A953MMV7-F1
#
_cell.length_a   1.000
_cell.length_b   1.000
_cell.length_c   1.000
_cell.angle_alpha   90.00
_cell.angle_beta   90.00
_cell.angle_gamma   90.00
#
_symmetry.space_group_name_H-M   'P 1'
#
loop_
_entity.id
_entity.type
_entity.pdbx_description
1 polymer ?
#
loop_
_entity_poly.entity_id
_entity_poly.type
_entity_poly.pdbx_seq_one_letter_code
_entity_poly.pdbx_strand_id
1 'polypeptide(L)'
;MTKLKLKLEYILLGIFAISFISYQLIQDNIRTNFVFENEIVKYLLGVAPNFFPAIGIPSFFIVVFLSLRSKNLKGNYLSVRIHLFSMPISLTGLTAWEVTQIFAPYGYFDWHDILWTFIGTSVFYLVWMFIPSRLKKDVIRP
;
A
#
# COMPACT_ATOMS: atom_id res chain seq x y z
N MET A 1 -19.35 5.70 28.41
CA MET A 1 -18.86 5.46 27.04
C MET A 1 -17.52 6.14 26.84
N THR A 2 -16.43 5.38 26.80
CA THR A 2 -15.09 5.86 26.42
C THR A 2 -15.11 6.22 24.93
N LYS A 3 -14.92 7.50 24.57
CA LYS A 3 -14.76 7.91 23.17
C LYS A 3 -13.50 7.22 22.61
N LEU A 4 -13.67 6.32 21.64
CA LEU A 4 -12.56 5.70 20.94
C LEU A 4 -11.72 6.82 20.27
N LYS A 5 -10.49 7.05 20.74
CA LYS A 5 -9.56 7.96 20.08
C LYS A 5 -8.94 7.23 18.89
N LEU A 6 -9.46 7.49 17.70
CA LEU A 6 -8.88 6.98 16.46
C LEU A 6 -7.47 7.55 16.30
N LYS A 7 -6.46 6.68 16.24
CA LYS A 7 -5.06 7.06 16.02
C LYS A 7 -4.70 6.86 14.55
N LEU A 8 -3.75 7.64 14.06
CA LEU A 8 -3.27 7.55 12.67
C LEU A 8 -2.79 6.14 12.34
N GLU A 9 -2.06 5.52 13.26
CA GLU A 9 -1.49 4.18 13.10
C GLU A 9 -2.59 3.13 12.87
N TYR A 10 -3.74 3.24 13.54
CA TYR A 10 -4.85 2.30 13.35
C TYR A 10 -5.50 2.44 11.98
N ILE A 11 -5.62 3.66 11.45
CA ILE A 11 -6.11 3.87 10.09
C ILE A 11 -5.14 3.27 9.08
N LEU A 12 -3.84 3.52 9.24
CA LEU A 12 -2.82 3.03 8.33
C LEU A 12 -2.72 1.50 8.35
N LEU A 13 -2.79 0.88 9.54
CA LEU A 13 -2.86 -0.58 9.67
C LEU A 13 -4.15 -1.14 9.08
N GLY A 14 -5.28 -0.44 9.20
CA GLY A 14 -6.53 -0.80 8.53
C GLY A 14 -6.41 -0.79 7.01
N ILE A 15 -5.80 0.25 6.44
CA ILE A 15 -5.52 0.33 5.00
C ILE A 15 -4.64 -0.82 4.55
N PHE A 16 -3.57 -1.10 5.30
CA PHE A 16 -2.68 -2.24 5.02
C PHE A 16 -3.43 -3.57 5.05
N ALA A 17 -4.20 -3.82 6.12
CA ALA A 17 -4.96 -5.06 6.28
C ALA A 17 -5.99 -5.26 5.16
N ILE A 18 -6.79 -4.23 4.85
CA ILE A 18 -7.78 -4.30 3.76
C ILE A 18 -7.08 -4.57 2.42
N SER A 19 -5.96 -3.92 2.16
CA SER A 19 -5.20 -4.13 0.92
C SER A 19 -4.70 -5.58 0.80
N PHE A 20 -4.08 -6.13 1.83
CA PHE A 20 -3.54 -7.50 1.78
C PHE A 20 -4.62 -8.58 1.84
N ILE A 21 -5.73 -8.35 2.54
CA ILE A 21 -6.91 -9.22 2.48
C ILE A 21 -7.49 -9.21 1.06
N SER A 22 -7.60 -8.04 0.42
CA SER A 22 -8.12 -7.93 -0.96
C SER A 22 -7.18 -8.60 -1.97
N TYR A 23 -5.87 -8.41 -1.82
CA TYR A 23 -4.85 -9.14 -2.57
C TYR A 23 -5.07 -10.65 -2.46
N GLN A 24 -5.15 -11.18 -1.23
CA GLN A 24 -5.26 -12.61 -0.99
C GLN A 24 -6.60 -13.17 -1.50
N LEU A 25 -7.70 -12.44 -1.29
CA LEU A 25 -9.01 -12.81 -1.79
C LEU A 25 -9.00 -12.92 -3.32
N ILE A 26 -8.42 -11.94 -4.00
CA ILE A 26 -8.37 -11.93 -5.47
C ILE A 26 -7.44 -13.01 -6.00
N GLN A 27 -6.23 -13.09 -5.47
CA GLN A 27 -5.20 -14.00 -5.95
C GLN A 27 -5.58 -15.46 -5.71
N ASP A 28 -5.99 -15.79 -4.49
CA ASP A 28 -6.12 -17.20 -4.07
C ASP A 28 -7.54 -17.73 -4.23
N ASN A 29 -8.56 -16.87 -4.22
CA ASN A 29 -9.97 -17.30 -4.23
C ASN A 29 -10.70 -16.94 -5.52
N ILE A 30 -10.56 -15.70 -6.01
CA ILE A 30 -11.32 -15.26 -7.19
C ILE A 30 -10.64 -15.76 -8.47
N ARG A 31 -9.35 -15.46 -8.68
CA ARG A 31 -8.65 -15.82 -9.92
C ARG A 31 -8.61 -17.32 -10.20
N THR A 32 -8.55 -18.13 -9.15
CA THR A 32 -8.47 -19.60 -9.24
C THR A 32 -9.81 -20.26 -9.57
N ASN A 33 -10.93 -19.64 -9.21
CA ASN A 33 -12.27 -20.26 -9.31
C ASN A 33 -13.21 -19.55 -10.29
N PHE A 34 -12.84 -18.40 -10.83
CA PHE A 34 -13.72 -17.59 -11.69
C PHE A 34 -13.60 -18.00 -13.16
N VAL A 35 -14.73 -18.31 -13.80
CA VAL A 35 -14.79 -18.51 -15.25
C VAL A 35 -14.86 -17.13 -15.91
N PHE A 36 -13.80 -16.75 -16.61
CA PHE A 36 -13.68 -15.42 -17.19
C PHE A 36 -14.46 -15.29 -18.50
N GLU A 37 -15.70 -14.85 -18.42
CA GLU A 37 -16.51 -14.52 -19.62
C GLU A 37 -16.29 -13.08 -20.11
N ASN A 38 -15.87 -12.18 -19.21
CA ASN A 38 -15.66 -10.77 -19.51
C ASN A 38 -14.16 -10.41 -19.44
N GLU A 39 -13.59 -9.99 -20.57
CA GLU A 39 -12.18 -9.64 -20.69
C GLU A 39 -11.75 -8.43 -19.82
N ILE A 40 -12.65 -7.47 -19.56
CA ILE A 40 -12.36 -6.34 -18.66
C ILE A 40 -12.19 -6.83 -17.23
N VAL A 41 -13.09 -7.72 -16.78
CA VAL A 41 -13.02 -8.30 -15.43
C VAL A 41 -11.75 -9.13 -15.27
N LYS A 42 -11.41 -9.93 -16.28
CA LYS A 42 -10.16 -10.70 -16.32
C LYS A 42 -8.92 -9.81 -16.23
N TYR A 43 -8.89 -8.72 -16.99
CA TYR A 43 -7.80 -7.75 -16.96
C TYR A 43 -7.64 -7.12 -15.57
N LEU A 44 -8.74 -6.60 -14.99
CA LEU A 44 -8.72 -5.97 -13.67
C LEU A 44 -8.29 -6.94 -12.57
N LEU A 45 -8.73 -8.20 -12.63
CA LEU A 45 -8.30 -9.24 -11.70
C LEU A 45 -6.85 -9.66 -11.91
N GLY A 46 -6.32 -9.52 -13.13
CA GLY A 46 -4.91 -9.78 -13.46
C GLY A 46 -3.97 -8.81 -12.74
N VAL A 47 -4.30 -7.52 -12.73
CA VAL A 47 -3.45 -6.43 -12.19
C VAL A 47 -3.72 -6.07 -10.74
N ALA A 48 -4.89 -6.47 -10.22
CA ALA A 48 -5.28 -6.23 -8.83
C ALA A 48 -4.24 -6.69 -7.79
N PRO A 49 -3.57 -7.85 -7.96
CA PRO A 49 -2.57 -8.33 -7.01
C PRO A 49 -1.35 -7.41 -6.85
N ASN A 50 -1.02 -6.56 -7.82
CA ASN A 50 0.01 -5.53 -7.65
C ASN A 50 -0.57 -4.19 -7.19
N PHE A 51 -1.78 -3.86 -7.64
CA PHE A 51 -2.48 -2.63 -7.22
C PHE A 51 -2.72 -2.56 -5.71
N PHE A 52 -3.23 -3.63 -5.09
CA PHE A 52 -3.58 -3.60 -3.66
C PHE A 52 -2.34 -3.46 -2.75
N PRO A 53 -1.29 -4.30 -2.86
CA PRO A 53 -0.06 -4.11 -2.11
C PRO A 53 0.59 -2.75 -2.36
N ALA A 54 0.45 -2.18 -3.56
CA ALA A 54 0.97 -0.85 -3.87
C ALA A 54 0.33 0.28 -3.03
N ILE A 55 -0.85 0.04 -2.46
CA ILE A 55 -1.51 0.91 -1.49
C ILE A 55 -1.11 0.54 -0.05
N GLY A 56 -1.10 -0.76 0.25
CA GLY A 56 -0.88 -1.27 1.60
C GLY A 56 0.55 -1.07 2.11
N ILE A 57 1.56 -1.32 1.27
CA ILE A 57 2.98 -1.27 1.64
C ILE A 57 3.38 0.12 2.17
N PRO A 58 3.10 1.23 1.45
CA PRO A 58 3.41 2.56 1.98
C PRO A 58 2.76 2.83 3.35
N SER A 59 1.50 2.42 3.50
CA SER A 59 0.74 2.58 4.74
C SER A 59 1.41 1.88 5.93
N PHE A 60 1.84 0.64 5.72
CA PHE A 60 2.58 -0.14 6.73
C PHE A 60 3.93 0.48 7.06
N PHE A 61 4.71 0.87 6.05
CA PHE A 61 6.04 1.44 6.29
C PHE A 61 6.00 2.77 7.03
N ILE A 62 4.96 3.60 6.84
CA ILE A 62 4.76 4.76 7.71
C ILE A 62 4.65 4.32 9.17
N VAL A 63 3.83 3.33 9.49
CA VAL A 63 3.68 2.83 10.88
C VAL A 63 5.01 2.31 11.43
N VAL A 64 5.77 1.56 10.63
CA VAL A 64 7.11 1.08 11.01
C VAL A 64 8.04 2.25 11.32
N PHE A 65 8.10 3.25 10.44
CA PHE A 65 8.93 4.44 10.67
C PHE A 65 8.52 5.23 11.91
N LEU A 66 7.21 5.30 12.20
CA LEU A 66 6.72 5.93 13.43
C LEU A 66 7.09 5.13 14.67
N SER A 67 7.07 3.80 14.60
CA SER A 67 7.44 2.91 15.71
C SER A 67 8.94 2.90 16.01
N LEU A 68 9.78 2.98 14.97
CA LEU A 68 11.25 3.02 15.13
C LEU A 68 11.76 4.39 15.57
N ARG A 69 10.91 5.41 15.56
CA ARG A 69 11.29 6.78 15.91
C ARG A 69 11.52 6.92 17.42
N SER A 70 12.69 7.42 17.80
CA SER A 70 12.93 7.93 19.15
C SER A 70 12.03 9.14 19.44
N LYS A 71 11.48 9.24 20.66
CA LYS A 71 10.62 10.36 21.10
C LYS A 71 11.27 11.74 20.88
N ASN A 72 12.59 11.80 20.81
CA ASN A 72 13.38 13.03 20.61
C ASN A 72 13.40 13.55 19.17
N LEU A 73 12.91 12.78 18.19
CA LEU A 73 12.94 13.17 16.77
C LEU A 73 11.64 13.83 16.31
N LYS A 74 10.70 14.15 17.23
CA LYS A 74 9.40 14.82 16.97
C LYS A 74 9.60 16.16 16.25
N GLY A 75 8.90 16.39 15.13
CA GLY A 75 8.98 17.62 14.34
C GLY A 75 10.07 17.71 13.25
N ASN A 76 10.92 16.69 13.06
CA ASN A 76 11.96 16.72 12.01
C ASN A 76 11.38 16.59 10.58
N TYR A 77 12.11 17.08 9.57
CA TYR A 77 11.80 17.06 8.13
C TYR A 77 11.29 15.69 7.64
N LEU A 78 11.91 14.60 8.12
CA LEU A 78 11.52 13.23 7.80
C LEU A 78 10.06 12.93 8.19
N SER A 79 9.58 13.48 9.30
CA SER A 79 8.21 13.22 9.78
C SER A 79 7.13 13.94 8.99
N VAL A 80 7.44 15.12 8.44
CA VAL A 80 6.52 15.87 7.57
C VAL A 80 6.31 15.14 6.23
N ARG A 81 7.37 14.47 5.75
CA ARG A 81 7.42 13.84 4.42
C ARG A 81 7.45 12.31 4.46
N ILE A 82 7.12 11.70 5.59
CA ILE A 82 7.24 10.24 5.80
C ILE A 82 6.52 9.41 4.72
N HIS A 83 5.38 9.90 4.23
CA HIS A 83 4.64 9.30 3.13
C HIS A 83 5.46 9.24 1.83
N LEU A 84 6.21 10.31 1.49
CA LEU A 84 7.08 10.35 0.31
C LEU A 84 8.26 9.39 0.40
N PHE A 85 8.70 9.00 1.61
CA PHE A 85 9.73 7.98 1.78
C PHE A 85 9.15 6.56 1.74
N SER A 86 7.90 6.37 2.17
CA SER A 86 7.23 5.07 2.14
C SER A 86 6.81 4.63 0.72
N MET A 87 6.48 5.58 -0.16
CA MET A 87 6.03 5.28 -1.53
C MET A 87 7.11 4.61 -2.40
N PRO A 88 8.37 5.11 -2.45
CA PRO A 88 9.46 4.45 -3.17
C PRO A 88 9.69 3.02 -2.74
N ILE A 89 9.51 2.67 -1.46
CA ILE A 89 9.68 1.28 -0.97
C ILE A 89 8.68 0.34 -1.64
N SER A 90 7.44 0.80 -1.82
CA SER A 90 6.42 0.04 -2.52
C SER A 90 6.73 -0.07 -4.01
N LEU A 91 7.10 1.04 -4.65
CA LEU A 91 7.43 1.05 -6.08
C LEU A 91 8.62 0.15 -6.38
N THR A 92 9.71 0.27 -5.62
CA THR A 92 10.91 -0.56 -5.84
C THR A 92 10.65 -2.01 -5.47
N GLY A 93 9.96 -2.29 -4.36
CA GLY A 93 9.65 -3.65 -3.93
C GLY A 93 8.81 -4.42 -4.95
N LEU A 94 7.71 -3.82 -5.43
CA LEU A 94 6.81 -4.47 -6.39
C LEU A 94 7.39 -4.48 -7.81
N THR A 95 8.10 -3.44 -8.23
CA THR A 95 8.79 -3.47 -9.53
C THR A 95 9.92 -4.50 -9.52
N ALA A 96 10.69 -4.60 -8.43
CA ALA A 96 11.72 -5.63 -8.29
C ALA A 96 11.10 -7.02 -8.26
N TRP A 97 9.98 -7.21 -7.56
CA TRP A 97 9.21 -8.45 -7.60
C TRP A 97 8.87 -8.84 -9.04
N GLU A 98 8.40 -7.89 -9.85
CA GLU A 98 8.06 -8.16 -11.24
C GLU A 98 9.27 -8.51 -12.10
N VAL A 99 10.39 -7.82 -11.90
CA VAL A 99 11.65 -8.17 -12.56
C VAL A 99 12.12 -9.58 -12.16
N THR A 100 11.91 -10.03 -10.92
CA THR A 100 12.28 -11.40 -10.52
C THR A 100 11.48 -12.46 -11.27
N GLN A 101 10.26 -12.15 -11.73
CA GLN A 101 9.45 -13.07 -12.50
C GLN A 101 10.10 -13.46 -13.84
N ILE A 102 10.94 -12.60 -14.42
CA ILE A 102 11.70 -12.90 -15.66
C ILE A 102 12.55 -14.17 -15.49
N PHE A 103 13.07 -14.38 -14.28
CA PHE A 103 13.97 -15.49 -13.97
C PHE A 103 13.24 -16.68 -13.33
N ALA A 104 11.94 -16.57 -13.08
CA ALA A 104 11.17 -17.61 -12.41
C ALA A 104 10.60 -18.62 -13.44
N PRO A 105 10.56 -19.94 -13.15
CA PRO A 105 10.12 -20.96 -14.11
C PRO A 105 8.69 -20.78 -14.66
N TYR A 106 7.83 -20.12 -13.88
CA TYR A 106 6.44 -19.82 -14.23
C TYR A 106 6.12 -18.33 -14.09
N GLY A 107 7.15 -17.49 -13.97
CA GLY A 107 6.96 -16.06 -13.88
C GLY A 107 6.75 -15.46 -15.25
N TYR A 108 5.90 -14.44 -15.32
CA TYR A 108 5.68 -13.67 -16.53
C TYR A 108 5.74 -12.20 -16.17
N PHE A 109 6.74 -11.51 -16.73
CA PHE A 109 6.88 -10.09 -16.52
C PHE A 109 5.75 -9.33 -17.23
N ASP A 110 4.94 -8.61 -16.45
CA ASP A 110 3.83 -7.81 -16.99
C ASP A 110 4.04 -6.29 -16.79
N TRP A 111 4.02 -5.54 -17.90
CA TRP A 111 4.08 -4.07 -17.87
C TRP A 111 2.83 -3.44 -17.24
N HIS A 112 1.68 -4.10 -17.35
CA HIS A 112 0.46 -3.63 -16.68
C HIS A 112 0.61 -3.69 -15.17
N ASP A 113 1.28 -4.70 -14.65
CA ASP A 113 1.56 -4.85 -13.22
C ASP A 113 2.47 -3.75 -12.68
N ILE A 114 3.44 -3.30 -13.49
CA ILE A 114 4.23 -2.09 -13.18
C ILE A 114 3.35 -0.84 -13.20
N LEU A 115 2.54 -0.64 -14.24
CA LEU A 115 1.64 0.50 -14.34
C LEU A 115 0.68 0.58 -13.14
N TRP A 116 0.05 -0.55 -12.78
CA TRP A 116 -0.91 -0.62 -11.69
C TRP A 116 -0.25 -0.50 -10.30
N THR A 117 1.04 -0.84 -10.19
CA THR A 117 1.86 -0.47 -9.03
C THR A 117 1.96 1.06 -8.87
N PHE A 118 2.26 1.79 -9.96
CA PHE A 118 2.28 3.27 -9.92
C PHE A 118 0.89 3.86 -9.60
N ILE A 119 -0.18 3.30 -10.18
CA ILE A 119 -1.55 3.74 -9.91
C ILE A 119 -1.90 3.50 -8.43
N GLY A 120 -1.62 2.31 -7.88
CA GLY A 120 -1.89 2.00 -6.47
C GLY A 120 -1.13 2.90 -5.52
N THR A 121 0.16 3.16 -5.78
CA THR A 121 0.94 4.11 -4.98
C THR A 121 0.41 5.55 -5.09
N SER A 122 -0.10 5.95 -6.25
CA SER A 122 -0.77 7.25 -6.43
C SER A 122 -2.09 7.34 -5.67
N VAL A 123 -2.88 6.25 -5.66
CA VAL A 123 -4.09 6.14 -4.83
C VAL A 123 -3.74 6.28 -3.35
N PHE A 124 -2.66 5.64 -2.88
CA PHE A 124 -2.20 5.83 -1.50
C PHE A 124 -1.86 7.29 -1.21
N TYR A 125 -1.19 7.99 -2.12
CA TYR A 125 -0.90 9.42 -1.96
C TYR A 125 -2.19 10.25 -1.80
N LEU A 126 -3.21 9.98 -2.60
CA LEU A 126 -4.51 10.63 -2.48
C LEU A 126 -5.18 10.30 -1.14
N VAL A 127 -5.22 9.02 -0.74
CA VAL A 127 -5.73 8.60 0.57
C VAL A 127 -5.01 9.35 1.68
N TRP A 128 -3.68 9.44 1.62
CA TRP A 128 -2.89 10.21 2.56
C TRP A 128 -3.31 11.67 2.61
N MET A 129 -3.56 12.34 1.47
CA MET A 129 -4.05 13.72 1.44
C MET A 129 -5.38 13.87 2.20
N PHE A 130 -6.32 12.94 2.02
CA PHE A 130 -7.64 12.98 2.65
C PHE A 130 -7.64 12.60 4.14
N ILE A 131 -6.59 11.95 4.67
CA ILE A 131 -6.49 11.71 6.11
C ILE A 131 -6.52 13.05 6.87
N PRO A 132 -7.42 13.23 7.86
CA PRO A 132 -7.56 14.48 8.59
C PRO A 132 -6.25 14.99 9.19
N SER A 133 -5.93 16.26 8.96
CA SER A 133 -4.70 16.89 9.46
C SER A 133 -4.54 16.79 10.97
N ARG A 134 -5.63 16.74 11.75
CA ARG A 134 -5.58 16.54 13.21
C ARG A 134 -4.90 15.23 13.61
N LEU A 135 -5.13 14.14 12.86
CA LEU A 135 -4.54 12.83 13.14
C LEU A 135 -3.07 12.79 12.74
N LYS A 136 -2.71 13.56 11.70
CA LYS A 136 -1.33 13.75 11.28
C LYS A 136 -0.55 14.63 12.26
N LYS A 137 -1.19 15.64 12.87
CA LYS A 137 -0.54 16.59 13.79
C LYS A 137 0.08 15.89 14.99
N ASP A 138 -0.63 14.94 15.60
CA ASP A 138 -0.14 14.15 16.75
C ASP A 138 1.21 13.43 16.47
N VAL A 139 1.53 13.26 15.18
CA VAL A 139 2.71 12.58 14.67
C VAL A 139 3.74 13.55 14.05
N ILE A 140 3.27 14.62 13.39
CA ILE A 140 4.06 15.56 12.58
C ILE A 140 4.51 16.80 13.35
N ARG A 141 3.78 17.27 14.37
CA ARG A 141 4.15 18.44 15.19
C ARG A 141 4.03 18.14 16.70
N PRO A 142 4.92 18.67 17.54
CA PRO A 142 4.79 18.57 19.00
C PRO A 142 3.51 19.23 19.52
#